data_AF-X1QCL8-F1
#
_entry.id   AF-X1QCL8-F1
#
_cell.length_a   1.000
_cell.length_b   1.000
_cell.length_c   1.000
_cell.angle_alpha   90.00
_cell.angle_beta   90.00
_cell.angle_gamma   90.00
#
_symmetry.space_group_name_H-M   'P 1'
#
loop_
_entity.id
_entity.type
_entity.pdbx_description
1 polymer ?
#
loop_
_entity_poly.entity_id
_entity_poly.type
_entity_poly.pdbx_seq_one_letter_code
_entity_poly.pdbx_strand_id
1 'polypeptide(L)' 'MFDPREKIVLFIDGANLYAASKVLGFDIDYRKLLTAFQKRGYLLRAYYYTALVE' A
#
# COMPACT_ATOMS: atom_id res chain seq x y z
N MET A 1 6.04 22.46 12.06
CA MET A 1 5.26 23.03 10.94
C MET A 1 4.18 22.01 10.58
N PHE A 2 2.90 22.41 10.57
CA PHE A 2 1.83 21.51 10.15
C PHE A 2 1.87 21.39 8.63
N ASP A 3 2.02 20.17 8.10
CA ASP A 3 1.83 19.92 6.68
C ASP A 3 0.33 20.10 6.37
N PRO A 4 -0.05 21.02 5.45
CA PRO A 4 -1.46 21.29 5.14
C PRO A 4 -2.10 20.19 4.29
N ARG A 5 -1.31 19.26 3.74
CA ARG A 5 -1.83 18.14 2.96
C ARG A 5 -2.58 17.16 3.85
N GLU A 6 -3.63 16.57 3.30
CA GLU A 6 -4.37 15.50 3.97
C GLU A 6 -3.43 14.33 4.33
N LYS A 7 -3.60 13.81 5.54
CA LYS A 7 -2.79 12.70 6.06
C LYS A 7 -3.37 11.39 5.58
N ILE A 8 -2.52 10.52 5.06
CA ILE A 8 -2.91 9.20 4.55
C ILE A 8 -2.20 8.11 5.36
N VAL A 9 -2.94 7.07 5.75
CA VAL A 9 -2.39 5.80 6.24
C VAL A 9 -2.98 4.67 5.42
N LEU A 10 -2.13 3.75 4.94
CA LEU A 10 -2.57 2.58 4.18
C LEU A 10 -2.53 1.33 5.05
N PHE A 11 -3.61 0.56 5.02
CA PHE A 11 -3.71 -0.77 5.62
C PHE A 11 -4.05 -1.74 4.49
N ILE A 12 -3.09 -2.60 4.15
CA ILE A 12 -3.17 -3.50 3.00
C ILE A 12 -3.35 -4.92 3.51
N ASP A 13 -4.42 -5.59 3.08
CA ASP A 13 -4.58 -7.02 3.23
C ASP A 13 -3.73 -7.74 2.17
N GLY A 14 -2.62 -8.31 2.61
CA GLY A 14 -1.63 -8.91 1.75
C GLY A 14 -2.09 -10.23 1.12
N ALA A 15 -2.87 -11.04 1.83
CA ALA A 15 -3.33 -12.33 1.30
C ALA A 15 -4.31 -12.11 0.14
N ASN A 16 -5.29 -11.22 0.34
CA ASN A 16 -6.27 -10.89 -0.67
C ASN A 16 -5.64 -10.12 -1.85
N LEU A 17 -4.73 -9.20 -1.57
CA LEU A 17 -4.04 -8.44 -2.62
C LEU A 17 -3.16 -9.34 -3.50
N TYR A 18 -2.40 -10.27 -2.89
CA TYR A 18 -1.58 -11.24 -3.62
C TYR A 18 -2.42 -12.21 -4.45
N ALA A 19 -3.52 -12.73 -3.88
CA ALA A 19 -4.42 -13.60 -4.62
C ALA A 19 -5.02 -12.89 -5.85
N ALA A 20 -5.42 -11.63 -5.70
CA ALA A 20 -5.94 -10.83 -6.80
C ALA A 20 -4.89 -10.57 -7.90
N SER A 21 -3.65 -10.24 -7.54
CA SER A 21 -2.60 -9.98 -8.53
C SER A 21 -2.20 -11.24 -9.30
N LYS A 22 -2.19 -12.39 -8.63
CA LYS A 22 -2.02 -13.72 -9.24
C LYS A 22 -3.10 -14.02 -10.28
N VAL A 23 -4.37 -13.82 -9.93
CA VAL A 23 -5.51 -14.05 -10.85
C VAL A 23 -5.45 -13.13 -12.06
N LEU A 24 -5.02 -11.89 -11.87
CA LEU A 24 -4.91 -10.88 -12.93
C LEU A 24 -3.58 -10.95 -13.70
N GLY A 25 -2.67 -11.86 -13.33
CA GLY A 25 -1.42 -12.11 -14.06
C GLY A 25 -0.40 -10.99 -13.98
N PHE A 26 -0.36 -10.22 -12.88
CA PHE A 26 0.65 -9.16 -12.70
C PHE A 26 1.26 -9.18 -11.29
N ASP A 27 2.50 -8.68 -11.21
CA ASP A 27 3.20 -8.43 -9.97
C ASP A 27 2.98 -6.99 -9.50
N ILE A 28 2.87 -6.81 -8.19
CA ILE A 28 2.63 -5.51 -7.60
C ILE A 28 3.95 -4.77 -7.40
N ASP A 29 4.08 -3.64 -8.08
CA ASP A 29 5.14 -2.68 -7.79
C ASP A 29 4.74 -1.79 -6.60
N TYR A 30 5.12 -2.22 -5.40
CA TYR A 30 4.84 -1.48 -4.17
C TYR A 30 5.50 -0.09 -4.14
N ARG A 31 6.60 0.15 -4.87
CA ARG A 31 7.23 1.48 -4.94
C ARG A 31 6.36 2.46 -5.71
N LYS A 32 5.80 2.01 -6.85
CA LYS A 32 4.83 2.80 -7.61
C LYS A 32 3.55 3.05 -6.81
N LEU A 33 3.06 2.05 -6.07
CA LEU A 33 1.92 2.19 -5.18
C LEU A 33 2.17 3.30 -4.14
N LEU A 34 3.28 3.22 -3.38
CA LEU A 34 3.64 4.21 -2.37
C LEU A 34 3.76 5.61 -2.97
N THR A 35 4.45 5.73 -4.12
CA THR A 35 4.62 7.00 -4.83
C THR A 35 3.27 7.60 -5.24
N ALA A 36 2.33 6.77 -5.69
CA ALA A 36 1.00 7.23 -6.09
C ALA A 36 0.22 7.85 -4.92
N PHE A 37 0.33 7.30 -3.70
CA PHE A 37 -0.32 7.86 -2.52
C PHE A 37 0.42 9.08 -1.94
N GLN A 38 1.75 9.09 -1.97
CA GLN A 38 2.55 10.27 -1.59
C GLN A 38 2.27 11.50 -2.47
N LYS A 39 1.88 11.30 -3.73
CA LYS A 39 1.45 12.37 -4.63
C LYS A 39 0.06 12.94 -4.28
N ARG A 40 -0.78 12.18 -3.56
CA ARG A 40 -2.16 12.59 -3.19
C ARG A 40 -2.22 13.30 -1.85
N GLY A 41 -1.29 13.03 -0.94
CA GLY A 41 -1.27 13.63 0.39
C GLY A 41 -0.01 13.25 1.16
N TYR A 42 0.01 13.59 2.44
CA TYR A 42 1.10 13.21 3.32
C TYR A 42 0.92 11.77 3.81
N LEU A 43 1.51 10.82 3.08
CA LEU A 43 1.52 9.41 3.46
C LEU A 43 2.38 9.21 4.72
N LEU A 44 1.73 9.00 5.86
CA LEU A 44 2.38 8.80 7.14
C LEU A 44 2.97 7.40 7.26
N ARG A 45 2.17 6.38 6.92
CA ARG A 45 2.53 4.97 7.03
C ARG A 45 1.77 4.12 6.01
N ALA A 46 2.37 2.99 5.66
CA ALA A 46 1.73 1.93 4.92
C ALA A 46 2.07 0.59 5.59
N TYR A 47 1.04 -0.19 5.90
CA TYR A 47 1.16 -1.48 6.57
C TYR A 47 0.65 -2.58 5.66
N TYR A 48 1.43 -3.65 5.55
CA TYR A 48 1.08 -4.85 4.80
C TYR A 48 0.84 -5.99 5.77
N TYR A 49 -0.43 -6.39 5.90
CA TYR A 49 -0.85 -7.45 6.82
C TYR A 49 -0.98 -8.76 6.06
N THR A 50 -0.13 -9.72 6.38
CA THR A 50 -0.22 -11.07 5.83
C THR A 50 0.13 -12.07 6.93
N ALA A 51 -0.41 -13.28 6.83
CA ALA A 51 0.12 -14.38 7.61
C ALA A 51 1.57 -14.63 7.16
N LEU A 52 2.48 -14.70 8.12
CA LEU A 52 3.79 -15.30 7.91
C LEU A 52 3.59 -16.81 8.07
N VAL A 53 4.08 -17.58 7.10
CA VAL A 53 4.16 -19.03 7.26
C VAL A 53 5.31 -19.29 8.24
N GLU A 54 5.04 -19.97 9.36
CA GLU A 54 6.08 -20.51 10.25
C GLU A 54 6.76 -21.74 9.61
#